data_AF-A0A6P1FDA2-F1
#
_entry.id   AF-A0A6P1FDA2-F1
#
_cell.length_a   1.000
_cell.length_b   1.000
_cell.length_c   1.000
_cell.angle_alpha   90.00
_cell.angle_beta   90.00
_cell.angle_gamma   90.00
#
_symmetry.space_group_name_H-M   'P 1'
#
loop_
_entity.id
_entity.type
_entity.pdbx_description
1 polymer ?
#
loop_
_entity_poly.entity_id
_entity_poly.type
_entity_poly.pdbx_seq_one_letter_code
_entity_poly.pdbx_strand_id
1 'polypeptide(L)'
;MTTEYLRDGLFVTAWFGLMTCVWLGWAQEAPPRRAPALLGIGSAIGIVAAVGGGLLVWRAWDTPSALDGRYAWFGVLVAAEVALAGAACAILAARGLKRWFAAGVGAVVAAHFVPLGVMLQDPGLAVFGIVQLALVAAAVVVARRRGSTPSFVVGATMGASLLLAAVVSAARWVPAGLEAAL
;
A
#
# COMPACT_ATOMS: atom_id res chain seq x y z
N MET A 1 -2.96 -9.95 -5.45
CA MET A 1 -3.78 -10.84 -4.60
C MET A 1 -4.08 -12.13 -5.33
N THR A 2 -3.05 -12.75 -5.89
CA THR A 2 -3.17 -14.01 -6.65
C THR A 2 -2.10 -15.01 -6.26
N THR A 3 -1.42 -14.79 -5.13
CA THR A 3 -0.55 -15.79 -4.51
C THR A 3 -1.31 -17.11 -4.27
N GLU A 4 -0.58 -18.20 -4.07
CA GLU A 4 -1.17 -19.49 -3.68
C GLU A 4 -1.10 -19.71 -2.16
N TYR A 5 -0.39 -18.85 -1.44
CA TYR A 5 -0.16 -18.99 0.00
C TYR A 5 -1.19 -18.21 0.82
N LEU A 6 -1.93 -18.93 1.68
CA LEU A 6 -2.95 -18.35 2.55
C LEU A 6 -2.37 -17.26 3.46
N ARG A 7 -1.24 -17.54 4.13
CA ARG A 7 -0.56 -16.60 5.03
C ARG A 7 -0.23 -15.28 4.31
N ASP A 8 0.27 -15.38 3.09
CA ASP A 8 0.67 -14.22 2.30
C ASP A 8 -0.55 -13.41 1.86
N GLY A 9 -1.62 -14.05 1.38
CA GLY A 9 -2.87 -13.38 1.02
C GLY A 9 -3.52 -12.63 2.19
N LEU A 10 -3.54 -13.25 3.37
CA LEU A 10 -4.01 -12.61 4.61
C LEU A 10 -3.09 -11.45 5.02
N PHE A 11 -1.77 -11.61 4.88
CA PHE A 11 -0.80 -10.57 5.16
C PHE A 11 -1.00 -9.34 4.27
N VAL A 12 -1.18 -9.52 2.95
CA VAL A 12 -1.39 -8.36 2.07
C VAL A 12 -2.73 -7.67 2.37
N THR A 13 -3.77 -8.41 2.79
CA THR A 13 -5.01 -7.82 3.33
C THR A 13 -4.72 -6.89 4.50
N ALA A 14 -3.96 -7.38 5.48
CA ALA A 14 -3.62 -6.63 6.67
C ALA A 14 -2.76 -5.40 6.35
N TRP A 15 -1.70 -5.62 5.56
CA TRP A 15 -0.72 -4.61 5.21
C TRP A 15 -1.33 -3.49 4.38
N PHE A 16 -2.17 -3.82 3.39
CA PHE A 16 -2.84 -2.81 2.57
C PHE A 16 -3.88 -2.03 3.36
N GLY A 17 -4.56 -2.66 4.32
CA GLY A 17 -5.41 -1.97 5.29
C GLY A 17 -4.64 -0.93 6.12
N LEU A 18 -3.47 -1.32 6.64
CA LEU A 18 -2.61 -0.41 7.40
C LEU A 18 -2.10 0.74 6.53
N MET A 19 -1.58 0.42 5.34
CA MET A 19 -1.04 1.42 4.42
C MET A 19 -2.13 2.36 3.89
N THR A 20 -3.37 1.90 3.76
CA THR A 20 -4.53 2.77 3.51
C THR A 20 -4.61 3.88 4.55
N CYS A 21 -4.59 3.54 5.84
CA CYS A 21 -4.65 4.52 6.91
C CYS A 21 -3.49 5.53 6.84
N VAL A 22 -2.27 5.06 6.55
CA VAL A 22 -1.09 5.92 6.40
C VAL A 22 -1.27 6.91 5.25
N TRP A 23 -1.63 6.45 4.05
CA TRP A 23 -1.76 7.30 2.87
C TRP A 23 -2.96 8.25 2.92
N LEU A 24 -4.07 7.83 3.52
CA LEU A 24 -5.18 8.73 3.80
C LEU A 24 -4.82 9.77 4.89
N GLY A 25 -3.85 9.47 5.75
CA GLY A 25 -3.24 10.43 6.67
C GLY A 25 -2.45 11.52 5.94
N TRP A 26 -1.64 11.15 4.94
CA TRP A 26 -0.99 12.13 4.04
C TRP A 26 -2.02 12.98 3.29
N ALA A 27 -3.16 12.39 2.97
CA ALA A 27 -4.26 13.10 2.33
C ALA A 27 -4.94 14.15 3.23
N GLN A 28 -4.62 14.24 4.52
CA GLN A 28 -5.16 15.27 5.41
C GLN A 28 -4.48 16.64 5.24
N GLU A 29 -3.53 16.79 4.32
CA GLU A 29 -2.91 18.10 4.04
C GLU A 29 -3.84 18.97 3.18
N ALA A 30 -4.43 20.01 3.78
CA ALA A 30 -5.34 20.96 3.15
C ALA A 30 -6.48 20.31 2.30
N PRO A 31 -7.27 19.38 2.88
CA PRO A 31 -8.30 18.65 2.16
C PRO A 31 -9.53 19.54 1.88
N PRO A 32 -10.25 19.33 0.76
CA PRO A 32 -11.54 19.97 0.50
C PRO A 32 -12.57 19.66 1.59
N ARG A 33 -13.57 20.55 1.80
CA ARG A 33 -14.48 20.53 2.96
C ARG A 33 -15.12 19.18 3.33
N ARG A 34 -15.43 18.32 2.35
CA ARG A 34 -16.06 17.00 2.58
C ARG A 34 -15.08 15.83 2.65
N ALA A 35 -13.84 16.04 2.22
CA ALA A 35 -12.84 14.98 2.14
C ALA A 35 -12.46 14.41 3.52
N PRO A 36 -12.28 15.19 4.61
CA PRO A 36 -11.87 14.64 5.91
C PRO A 36 -12.76 13.49 6.42
N ALA A 37 -14.08 13.62 6.25
CA ALA A 37 -15.02 12.58 6.67
C ALA A 37 -14.84 11.29 5.86
N LEU A 38 -14.69 11.40 4.54
CA LEU A 38 -14.47 10.25 3.66
C LEU A 38 -13.11 9.59 3.91
N LEU A 39 -12.06 10.40 4.11
CA LEU A 39 -10.72 9.92 4.48
C LEU A 39 -10.77 9.18 5.81
N GLY A 40 -11.50 9.71 6.81
CA GLY A 40 -11.69 9.06 8.11
C GLY A 40 -12.40 7.72 8.01
N ILE A 41 -13.47 7.63 7.20
CA ILE A 41 -14.16 6.36 6.94
C ILE A 41 -13.21 5.36 6.27
N GLY A 42 -12.48 5.79 5.24
CA GLY A 42 -11.49 4.95 4.56
C GLY A 42 -10.40 4.44 5.51
N SER A 43 -9.89 5.28 6.41
CA SER A 43 -8.92 4.89 7.44
C SER A 43 -9.52 3.89 8.42
N ALA A 44 -10.76 4.07 8.85
CA ALA A 44 -11.44 3.13 9.76
C ALA A 44 -11.60 1.75 9.11
N ILE A 45 -12.02 1.69 7.85
CA ILE A 45 -12.12 0.42 7.10
C ILE A 45 -10.73 -0.20 6.94
N GLY A 46 -9.71 0.61 6.63
CA GLY A 46 -8.32 0.17 6.55
C GLY A 46 -7.82 -0.45 7.86
N ILE A 47 -8.14 0.16 9.00
CA ILE A 47 -7.80 -0.38 10.34
C ILE A 47 -8.50 -1.71 10.59
N VAL A 48 -9.79 -1.83 10.24
CA VAL A 48 -10.53 -3.10 10.37
C VAL A 48 -9.87 -4.20 9.53
N ALA A 49 -9.50 -3.90 8.28
CA ALA A 49 -8.77 -4.84 7.42
C ALA A 49 -7.38 -5.19 7.98
N ALA A 50 -6.66 -4.21 8.53
CA ALA A 50 -5.35 -4.40 9.16
C ALA A 50 -5.42 -5.36 10.35
N VAL A 51 -6.34 -5.08 11.29
CA VAL A 51 -6.51 -5.88 12.51
C VAL A 51 -7.07 -7.25 12.17
N GLY A 52 -8.14 -7.32 11.37
CA GLY A 52 -8.76 -8.59 10.98
C GLY A 52 -7.79 -9.50 10.21
N GLY A 53 -7.13 -8.96 9.18
CA GLY A 53 -6.11 -9.68 8.43
C GLY A 53 -4.93 -10.11 9.31
N GLY A 54 -4.43 -9.23 10.18
CA GLY A 54 -3.32 -9.54 11.09
C GLY A 54 -3.64 -10.65 12.08
N LEU A 55 -4.85 -10.66 12.64
CA LEU A 55 -5.31 -11.75 13.51
C LEU A 55 -5.42 -13.09 12.77
N LEU A 56 -5.82 -13.07 11.50
CA LEU A 56 -5.87 -14.28 10.67
C LEU A 56 -4.47 -14.76 10.26
N VAL A 57 -3.54 -13.85 9.94
CA VAL A 57 -2.13 -14.18 9.72
C VAL A 57 -1.53 -14.86 10.94
N TRP A 58 -1.79 -14.32 12.14
CA TRP A 58 -1.29 -14.91 13.39
C TRP A 58 -1.80 -16.34 13.60
N ARG A 59 -3.07 -16.62 13.25
CA ARG A 59 -3.62 -17.97 13.32
C ARG A 59 -3.09 -18.90 12.23
N ALA A 60 -2.86 -18.37 11.03
CA ALA A 60 -2.30 -19.11 9.90
C ALA A 60 -0.76 -19.10 9.88
N TRP A 61 -0.11 -18.77 10.99
CA TRP A 61 1.34 -18.53 11.01
C TRP A 61 2.14 -19.77 10.63
N ASP A 62 1.68 -20.96 10.98
CA ASP A 62 2.38 -22.21 10.67
C ASP A 62 2.12 -22.73 9.24
N THR A 63 1.30 -22.01 8.45
CA THR A 63 1.08 -22.36 7.04
C THR A 63 2.23 -21.87 6.15
N PRO A 64 2.48 -22.55 5.00
CA PRO A 64 3.57 -22.17 4.10
C PRO A 64 3.44 -20.73 3.55
N SER A 65 4.58 -20.17 3.12
CA SER A 65 4.66 -18.87 2.44
C SER A 65 5.67 -18.89 1.31
N ALA A 66 5.47 -18.00 0.34
CA ALA A 66 6.45 -17.73 -0.70
C ALA A 66 7.79 -17.19 -0.16
N LEU A 67 7.80 -16.70 1.09
CA LEU A 67 8.98 -16.16 1.77
C LEU A 67 9.79 -17.21 2.52
N ASP A 68 9.31 -18.45 2.65
CA ASP A 68 10.06 -19.49 3.37
C ASP A 68 11.43 -19.70 2.71
N GLY A 69 12.49 -19.62 3.53
CA GLY A 69 13.90 -19.63 3.06
C GLY A 69 14.39 -18.35 2.37
N ARG A 70 13.55 -17.29 2.27
CA ARG A 70 13.85 -16.06 1.53
C ARG A 70 13.68 -14.77 2.34
N TYR A 71 13.36 -14.85 3.63
CA TYR A 71 13.15 -13.68 4.51
C TYR A 71 14.28 -12.64 4.50
N ALA A 72 15.55 -13.06 4.40
CA ALA A 72 16.68 -12.14 4.31
C ALA A 72 16.59 -11.25 3.06
N TRP A 73 16.22 -11.83 1.92
CA TRP A 73 16.03 -11.09 0.68
C TRP A 73 14.83 -10.14 0.73
N PHE A 74 13.80 -10.50 1.49
CA PHE A 74 12.64 -9.62 1.72
C PHE A 74 13.08 -8.40 2.52
N GLY A 75 13.89 -8.61 3.58
CA GLY A 75 14.50 -7.53 4.34
C GLY A 75 15.39 -6.62 3.48
N VAL A 76 16.20 -7.18 2.57
CA VAL A 76 17.02 -6.40 1.63
C VAL A 76 16.13 -5.56 0.69
N LEU A 77 15.06 -6.15 0.15
CA LEU A 77 14.15 -5.45 -0.74
C LEU A 77 13.46 -4.26 -0.04
N VAL A 78 12.99 -4.47 1.20
CA VAL A 78 12.38 -3.41 2.03
C VAL A 78 13.41 -2.35 2.41
N ALA A 79 14.63 -2.73 2.77
CA ALA A 79 15.69 -1.78 3.08
C ALA A 79 16.04 -0.90 1.87
N ALA A 80 16.10 -1.51 0.68
CA ALA A 80 16.32 -0.79 -0.57
C ALA A 80 15.17 0.20 -0.86
N GLU A 81 13.92 -0.19 -0.65
CA GLU A 81 12.76 0.70 -0.78
C GLU A 81 12.87 1.91 0.16
N VAL A 82 13.13 1.69 1.45
CA VAL A 82 13.27 2.76 2.44
C VAL A 82 14.40 3.71 2.06
N ALA A 83 15.55 3.18 1.64
CA ALA A 83 16.67 3.99 1.17
C ALA A 83 16.31 4.83 -0.06
N LEU A 84 15.61 4.24 -1.03
CA LEU A 84 15.15 4.94 -2.24
C LEU A 84 14.11 6.03 -1.92
N ALA A 85 13.19 5.77 -0.99
CA ALA A 85 12.21 6.77 -0.54
C ALA A 85 12.90 7.94 0.17
N GLY A 86 13.89 7.65 1.03
CA GLY A 86 14.73 8.66 1.66
C GLY A 86 15.52 9.50 0.63
N ALA A 87 16.13 8.84 -0.35
CA ALA A 87 16.84 9.50 -1.45
C ALA A 87 15.91 10.39 -2.29
N ALA A 88 14.70 9.92 -2.62
CA ALA A 88 13.71 10.70 -3.34
C ALA A 88 13.34 11.98 -2.58
N CYS A 89 13.10 11.88 -1.27
CA CYS A 89 12.85 13.04 -0.40
C CYS A 89 14.06 13.99 -0.36
N ALA A 90 15.29 13.47 -0.21
CA ALA A 90 16.50 14.29 -0.19
C ALA A 90 16.70 15.06 -1.50
N ILE A 91 16.51 14.41 -2.65
CA ILE A 91 16.59 15.03 -3.99
C ILE A 91 15.52 16.13 -4.14
N LEU A 92 14.29 15.86 -3.72
CA LEU A 92 13.20 16.85 -3.79
C LEU A 92 13.47 18.02 -2.83
N ALA A 93 14.00 17.77 -1.64
CA ALA A 93 14.36 18.80 -0.68
C ALA A 93 15.45 19.72 -1.22
N ALA A 94 16.51 19.15 -1.79
CA ALA A 94 17.63 19.87 -2.39
C ALA A 94 17.18 20.78 -3.55
N ARG A 95 16.09 20.42 -4.23
CA ARG A 95 15.48 21.20 -5.33
C ARG A 95 14.40 22.18 -4.88
N GLY A 96 14.15 22.33 -3.57
CA GLY A 96 13.07 23.18 -3.06
C GLY A 96 11.65 22.64 -3.34
N LEU A 97 11.53 21.36 -3.71
CA LEU A 97 10.29 20.71 -4.14
C LEU A 97 9.63 19.88 -3.02
N LYS A 98 9.79 20.29 -1.75
CA LYS A 98 9.31 19.51 -0.57
C LYS A 98 7.83 19.16 -0.62
N ARG A 99 6.99 20.01 -1.21
CA ARG A 99 5.56 19.74 -1.44
C ARG A 99 5.26 18.48 -2.27
N TRP A 100 6.26 17.93 -2.95
CA TRP A 100 6.15 16.73 -3.79
C TRP A 100 6.67 15.46 -3.11
N PHE A 101 7.01 15.49 -1.81
CA PHE A 101 7.46 14.29 -1.09
C PHE A 101 6.47 13.12 -1.24
N ALA A 102 5.16 13.39 -1.12
CA ALA A 102 4.13 12.38 -1.27
C ALA A 102 4.21 11.65 -2.62
N ALA A 103 4.48 12.40 -3.70
CA ALA A 103 4.64 11.86 -5.03
C ALA A 103 5.93 11.05 -5.18
N GLY A 104 7.05 11.54 -4.63
CA GLY A 104 8.32 10.84 -4.66
C GLY A 104 8.26 9.51 -3.91
N VAL A 105 7.77 9.54 -2.68
CA VAL A 105 7.56 8.32 -1.86
C VAL A 105 6.54 7.40 -2.52
N GLY A 106 5.42 7.95 -3.00
CA GLY A 106 4.36 7.15 -3.63
C GLY A 106 4.83 6.41 -4.87
N ALA A 107 5.71 7.02 -5.68
CA ALA A 107 6.32 6.37 -6.84
C ALA A 107 7.27 5.23 -6.43
N VAL A 108 8.07 5.43 -5.37
CA VAL A 108 8.96 4.38 -4.85
C VAL A 108 8.14 3.20 -4.30
N VAL A 109 7.13 3.46 -3.48
CA VAL A 109 6.24 2.41 -2.93
C VAL A 109 5.51 1.65 -4.05
N ALA A 110 4.97 2.36 -5.04
CA ALA A 110 4.29 1.73 -6.16
C ALA A 110 5.24 0.84 -7.00
N ALA A 111 6.47 1.33 -7.25
CA ALA A 111 7.49 0.56 -7.94
C ALA A 111 7.95 -0.66 -7.13
N HIS A 112 8.03 -0.56 -5.80
CA HIS A 112 8.40 -1.65 -4.91
C HIS A 112 7.43 -2.85 -4.98
N PHE A 113 6.14 -2.62 -5.26
CA PHE A 113 5.17 -3.72 -5.39
C PHE A 113 5.49 -4.70 -6.52
N VAL A 114 6.25 -4.29 -7.55
CA VAL A 114 6.62 -5.18 -8.66
C VAL A 114 7.59 -6.29 -8.23
N PRO A 115 8.80 -5.99 -7.71
CA PRO A 115 9.69 -7.02 -7.18
C PRO A 115 9.08 -7.74 -5.97
N LEU A 116 8.24 -7.07 -5.17
CA LEU A 116 7.52 -7.73 -4.09
C LEU A 116 6.55 -8.80 -4.62
N GLY A 117 5.83 -8.51 -5.71
CA GLY A 117 4.97 -9.48 -6.39
C GLY A 117 5.72 -10.70 -6.89
N VAL A 118 6.94 -10.52 -7.41
CA VAL A 118 7.82 -11.65 -7.79
C VAL A 118 8.23 -12.45 -6.55
N MET A 119 8.56 -11.75 -5.46
CA MET A 119 9.01 -12.40 -4.23
C MET A 119 7.90 -13.22 -3.54
N LEU A 120 6.69 -12.68 -3.49
CA LEU A 120 5.50 -13.31 -2.91
C LEU A 120 4.78 -14.30 -3.85
N GLN A 121 5.34 -14.53 -5.05
CA GLN A 121 4.68 -15.31 -6.10
C GLN A 121 3.24 -14.82 -6.37
N ASP A 122 3.05 -13.51 -6.35
CA ASP A 122 1.76 -12.83 -6.56
C ASP A 122 1.83 -11.94 -7.82
N PRO A 123 1.52 -12.47 -9.01
CA PRO A 123 1.43 -11.68 -10.23
C PRO A 123 0.45 -10.51 -10.12
N GLY A 124 -0.67 -10.69 -9.40
CA GLY A 124 -1.64 -9.63 -9.18
C GLY A 124 -1.06 -8.45 -8.40
N LEU A 125 -0.13 -8.69 -7.47
CA LEU A 125 0.57 -7.63 -6.75
C LEU A 125 1.53 -6.86 -7.66
N ALA A 126 2.23 -7.55 -8.56
CA ALA A 126 3.09 -6.88 -9.55
C ALA A 126 2.28 -6.01 -10.52
N VAL A 127 1.15 -6.54 -11.03
CA VAL A 127 0.21 -5.77 -11.87
C VAL A 127 -0.32 -4.55 -11.10
N PHE A 128 -0.70 -4.74 -9.84
CA PHE A 128 -1.16 -3.65 -8.98
C PHE A 128 -0.09 -2.56 -8.81
N GLY A 129 1.18 -2.92 -8.63
CA GLY A 129 2.30 -1.97 -8.58
C GLY A 129 2.41 -1.09 -9.83
N ILE A 130 2.30 -1.70 -11.02
CA ILE A 130 2.33 -0.98 -12.30
C ILE A 130 1.14 -0.02 -12.41
N VAL A 131 -0.06 -0.49 -12.09
CA VAL A 131 -1.28 0.34 -12.10
C VAL A 131 -1.14 1.49 -11.11
N GLN A 132 -0.65 1.23 -9.89
CA GLN A 132 -0.49 2.25 -8.86
C GLN A 132 0.56 3.28 -9.24
N LEU A 133 1.63 2.89 -9.93
CA LEU A 133 2.63 3.81 -10.47
C LEU A 133 2.01 4.75 -11.51
N ALA A 134 1.17 4.21 -12.41
CA ALA A 134 0.42 5.02 -13.37
C ALA A 134 -0.57 5.97 -12.67
N LEU A 135 -1.24 5.52 -11.60
CA LEU A 135 -2.13 6.34 -10.78
C LEU A 135 -1.38 7.48 -10.08
N VAL A 136 -0.18 7.23 -9.53
CA VAL A 136 0.66 8.27 -8.92
C VAL A 136 1.07 9.31 -9.97
N ALA A 137 1.49 8.87 -11.16
CA ALA A 137 1.81 9.78 -12.25
C ALA A 137 0.60 10.64 -12.67
N ALA A 138 -0.58 10.02 -12.79
CA ALA A 138 -1.83 10.74 -13.06
C ALA A 138 -2.18 11.74 -11.95
N ALA A 139 -2.04 11.35 -10.67
CA ALA A 139 -2.26 12.21 -9.52
C ALA A 139 -1.33 13.44 -9.52
N VAL A 140 -0.06 13.26 -9.89
CA VAL A 140 0.89 14.38 -10.08
C VAL A 140 0.42 15.33 -11.18
N VAL A 141 -0.01 14.80 -12.33
CA VAL A 141 -0.53 15.63 -13.43
C VAL A 141 -1.78 16.39 -12.99
N VAL A 142 -2.71 15.74 -12.29
CA VAL A 142 -3.93 16.35 -11.76
C VAL A 142 -3.60 17.46 -10.77
N ALA A 143 -2.71 17.21 -9.80
CA ALA A 143 -2.29 18.19 -8.80
C ALA A 143 -1.68 19.44 -9.46
N ARG A 144 -0.83 19.25 -10.48
CA ARG A 144 -0.25 20.37 -11.25
C ARG A 144 -1.31 21.16 -11.99
N ARG A 145 -2.19 20.49 -12.75
CA ARG A 145 -3.19 21.15 -13.60
C ARG A 145 -4.27 21.87 -12.81
N ARG A 146 -4.62 21.36 -11.64
CA ARG A 146 -5.69 21.91 -10.78
C ARG A 146 -5.19 22.78 -9.63
N GLY A 147 -3.87 22.97 -9.49
CA GLY A 147 -3.27 23.71 -8.38
C GLY A 147 -3.58 23.12 -7.01
N SER A 148 -3.90 21.82 -6.95
CA SER A 148 -4.27 21.14 -5.70
C SER A 148 -3.04 20.75 -4.89
N THR A 149 -3.19 20.62 -3.58
CA THR A 149 -2.13 20.14 -2.68
C THR A 149 -1.68 18.74 -3.12
N PRO A 150 -0.40 18.54 -3.51
CA PRO A 150 0.04 17.25 -4.02
C PRO A 150 -0.11 16.10 -3.02
N SER A 151 0.11 16.36 -1.73
CA SER A 151 -0.09 15.34 -0.68
C SER A 151 -1.54 14.89 -0.58
N PHE A 152 -2.51 15.83 -0.66
CA PHE A 152 -3.93 15.48 -0.74
C PHE A 152 -4.20 14.51 -1.90
N VAL A 153 -3.82 14.90 -3.12
CA VAL A 153 -4.17 14.14 -4.33
C VAL A 153 -3.47 12.78 -4.33
N VAL A 154 -2.16 12.75 -4.10
CA VAL A 154 -1.39 11.50 -4.10
C VAL A 154 -1.80 10.60 -2.93
N GLY A 155 -1.96 11.16 -1.73
CA GLY A 155 -2.40 10.41 -0.55
C GLY A 155 -3.78 9.77 -0.74
N ALA A 156 -4.74 10.52 -1.28
CA ALA A 156 -6.07 10.01 -1.57
C ALA A 156 -6.03 8.90 -2.65
N THR A 157 -5.24 9.09 -3.71
CA THR A 157 -5.06 8.08 -4.77
C THR A 157 -4.41 6.81 -4.24
N MET A 158 -3.33 6.92 -3.47
CA MET A 158 -2.64 5.77 -2.86
C MET A 158 -3.55 5.06 -1.86
N GLY A 159 -4.17 5.80 -0.94
CA GLY A 159 -5.04 5.23 0.08
C GLY A 159 -6.28 4.54 -0.51
N ALA A 160 -6.95 5.16 -1.49
CA ALA A 160 -8.13 4.56 -2.11
C ALA A 160 -7.80 3.31 -2.93
N SER A 161 -6.68 3.31 -3.67
CA SER A 161 -6.25 2.14 -4.45
C SER A 161 -5.80 0.98 -3.55
N LEU A 162 -5.09 1.26 -2.47
CA LEU A 162 -4.72 0.26 -1.46
C LEU A 162 -5.94 -0.29 -0.73
N LEU A 163 -6.93 0.55 -0.40
CA LEU A 163 -8.16 0.10 0.23
C LEU A 163 -8.93 -0.86 -0.68
N LEU A 164 -9.07 -0.50 -1.96
CA LEU A 164 -9.70 -1.38 -2.94
C LEU A 164 -8.95 -2.72 -3.04
N ALA A 165 -7.62 -2.69 -3.12
CA ALA A 165 -6.82 -3.90 -3.18
C ALA A 165 -6.93 -4.74 -1.89
N ALA A 166 -7.01 -4.11 -0.71
CA ALA A 166 -7.27 -4.79 0.55
C ALA A 166 -8.64 -5.50 0.55
N VAL A 167 -9.69 -4.84 0.04
CA VAL A 167 -11.02 -5.45 -0.10
C VAL A 167 -11.01 -6.63 -1.06
N VAL A 168 -10.35 -6.49 -2.22
CA VAL A 168 -10.18 -7.59 -3.19
C VAL A 168 -9.45 -8.77 -2.56
N SER A 169 -8.42 -8.51 -1.75
CA SER A 169 -7.72 -9.54 -1.00
C SER A 169 -8.59 -10.22 0.04
N ALA A 170 -9.29 -9.40 0.84
CA ALA A 170 -10.13 -9.88 1.92
C ALA A 170 -11.20 -10.82 1.37
N ALA A 171 -11.86 -10.42 0.29
CA ALA A 171 -12.88 -11.22 -0.38
C ALA A 171 -12.35 -12.60 -0.84
N ARG A 172 -11.07 -12.69 -1.19
CA ARG A 172 -10.44 -13.95 -1.62
C ARG A 172 -9.94 -14.82 -0.46
N TRP A 173 -9.32 -14.22 0.55
CA TRP A 173 -8.52 -14.96 1.54
C TRP A 173 -9.14 -15.04 2.94
N VAL A 174 -9.97 -14.07 3.33
CA VAL A 174 -10.60 -14.07 4.66
C VAL A 174 -11.50 -15.30 4.87
N PRO A 175 -12.33 -15.75 3.89
CA PRO A 175 -13.13 -16.97 4.07
C PRO A 175 -12.28 -18.18 4.44
N ALA A 176 -11.22 -18.47 3.66
CA ALA A 176 -10.31 -19.57 3.92
C ALA A 176 -9.55 -19.41 5.25
N GLY A 177 -9.18 -18.16 5.61
CA GLY A 177 -8.55 -17.86 6.89
C GLY A 177 -9.47 -18.10 8.09
N LEU A 178 -10.77 -17.85 7.94
CA LEU A 178 -11.77 -18.12 8.97
C LEU A 178 -12.05 -19.62 9.11
N GLU A 179 -12.14 -20.35 8.00
CA GLU A 179 -12.30 -21.81 8.01
C GLU A 179 -11.11 -22.52 8.67
N ALA A 180 -9.87 -22.07 8.40
CA ALA A 180 -8.68 -22.62 9.04
C ALA A 180 -8.57 -22.29 10.55
N ALA A 181 -9.40 -21.38 11.06
CA ALA A 181 -9.39 -20.95 12.45
C ALA A 181 -10.47 -21.63 13.32
N LEU A 182 -11.36 -22.41 12.72
CA LEU A 182 -12.42 -23.20 13.39
C LEU A 182 -11.97 -24.64 13.59
#